data_AF-A0A0B7KRP5-F1
#
_entry.id   AF-A0A0B7KRP5-F1
#
_cell.length_a   1.000
_cell.length_b   1.000
_cell.length_c   1.000
_cell.angle_alpha   90.00
_cell.angle_beta   90.00
_cell.angle_gamma   90.00
#
_symmetry.space_group_name_H-M   'P 1'
#
loop_
_entity.id
_entity.type
_entity.pdbx_description
1 polymer ?
#
loop_
_entity_poly.entity_id
_entity_poly.type
_entity_poly.pdbx_seq_one_letter_code
_entity_poly.pdbx_strand_id
1 'polypeptide(L)'
;MASLCASPEPHSTSLLLKSISMEVQHIYKKVKRPALKYPPAESLAAFQATLLYSIMRTICASASSVAMIDEKAVRIFQCNEWGKWIIDESVRRTFVILEALDMLCRARNKLPPVFCAYFGDSILPCPENVWQASTAEQWTSQYGTWEVYCGEVLRMKHILQWIKGEISGKEQQLVTWFQTVGDLGVIIFICARTYIATAGSEDPT
;
A
#
# COMPACT_ATOMS: atom_id res chain seq x y z
N MET A 1 -4.13 40.71 -0.03
CA MET A 1 -5.25 39.77 -0.24
C MET A 1 -4.93 38.47 0.47
N ALA A 2 -5.15 38.43 1.79
CA ALA A 2 -5.02 37.23 2.60
C ALA A 2 -6.29 37.13 3.44
N SER A 3 -7.06 36.06 3.27
CA SER A 3 -7.90 35.44 4.29
C SER A 3 -8.77 34.36 3.63
N LEU A 4 -8.65 33.14 4.16
CA LEU A 4 -9.71 32.14 4.43
C LEU A 4 -9.17 30.70 4.32
N CYS A 5 -8.15 30.38 5.12
CA CYS A 5 -8.03 29.05 5.69
C CYS A 5 -8.55 29.15 7.13
N ALA A 6 -9.87 29.05 7.30
CA ALA A 6 -10.42 28.80 8.63
C ALA A 6 -9.87 27.45 9.10
N SER A 7 -9.03 27.46 10.13
CA SER A 7 -8.59 26.24 10.79
C SER A 7 -9.83 25.51 11.30
N PRO A 8 -10.09 24.25 10.91
CA PRO A 8 -11.23 23.51 11.43
C PRO A 8 -11.10 23.40 12.95
N GLU A 9 -12.19 23.68 13.66
CA GLU A 9 -12.17 23.64 15.12
C GLU A 9 -11.75 22.24 15.62
N PRO A 10 -10.88 22.15 16.64
CA PRO A 10 -10.31 20.89 17.12
C PRO A 10 -11.37 19.85 17.54
N HIS A 11 -12.56 20.31 17.95
CA HIS A 11 -13.70 19.46 18.26
C HIS A 11 -14.31 18.77 17.04
N SER A 12 -14.40 19.47 15.90
CA SER A 12 -14.94 18.94 14.64
C SER A 12 -14.03 17.85 14.05
N THR A 13 -12.72 18.05 14.12
CA THR A 13 -11.72 17.08 13.64
C THR A 13 -11.72 15.80 14.51
N SER A 14 -11.85 15.94 15.82
CA SER A 14 -11.94 14.80 16.76
C SER A 14 -13.20 13.95 16.51
N LEU A 15 -14.36 14.60 16.30
CA LEU A 15 -15.61 13.91 15.99
C LEU A 15 -15.56 13.18 14.64
N LEU A 16 -14.98 13.81 13.61
CA LEU A 16 -14.79 13.19 12.29
C LEU A 16 -13.91 11.94 12.39
N LEU A 17 -12.75 12.04 13.06
CA LEU A 17 -11.85 10.90 13.26
C LEU A 17 -12.51 9.76 14.04
N LYS A 18 -13.31 10.10 15.06
CA LYS A 18 -14.07 9.12 15.84
C LYS A 18 -15.13 8.42 14.99
N SER A 19 -15.89 9.16 14.18
CA SER A 19 -16.90 8.62 13.27
C SER A 19 -16.30 7.66 12.25
N ILE A 20 -15.16 8.03 11.63
CA ILE A 20 -14.50 7.14 10.68
C ILE A 20 -13.91 5.92 11.40
N SER A 21 -13.34 6.08 12.60
CA SER A 21 -12.87 4.96 13.41
C SER A 21 -13.98 3.94 13.71
N MET A 22 -15.19 4.43 14.04
CA MET A 22 -16.34 3.58 14.31
C MET A 22 -16.80 2.84 13.05
N GLU A 23 -16.83 3.51 11.90
CA GLU A 23 -17.23 2.89 10.63
C GLU A 23 -16.23 1.82 10.19
N VAL A 24 -14.92 2.09 10.32
CA VAL A 24 -13.88 1.10 10.04
C VAL A 24 -14.04 -0.12 10.97
N GLN A 25 -14.21 0.08 12.28
CA GLN A 25 -14.46 -1.03 13.22
C GLN A 25 -15.74 -1.82 12.88
N HIS A 26 -16.78 -1.14 12.41
CA HIS A 26 -18.03 -1.77 11.96
C HIS A 26 -17.80 -2.65 10.73
N ILE A 27 -17.05 -2.16 9.74
CA ILE A 27 -16.65 -2.92 8.55
C ILE A 27 -15.83 -4.17 8.97
N TYR A 28 -14.82 -4.03 9.83
CA TYR A 28 -14.05 -5.16 10.33
C TYR A 28 -14.89 -6.20 11.07
N LYS A 29 -15.87 -5.76 11.89
CA LYS A 29 -16.81 -6.67 12.58
C LYS A 29 -17.71 -7.43 11.61
N LYS A 30 -18.09 -6.79 10.50
CA LYS A 30 -18.87 -7.40 9.42
C LYS A 30 -18.08 -8.43 8.63
N VAL A 31 -16.78 -8.18 8.39
CA VAL A 31 -15.87 -9.10 7.68
C VAL A 31 -15.45 -10.31 8.53
N LYS A 32 -15.31 -10.15 9.86
CA LYS A 32 -15.00 -11.26 10.79
C LYS A 32 -16.10 -12.31 10.96
N ARG A 33 -17.29 -12.14 10.35
CA ARG A 33 -18.34 -13.16 10.38
C ARG A 33 -18.01 -14.27 9.38
N PRO A 34 -17.70 -15.50 9.81
CA PRO A 34 -17.21 -16.57 8.93
C PRO A 34 -18.24 -17.12 7.92
N ALA A 35 -19.45 -16.56 7.86
CA ALA A 35 -20.57 -17.05 7.05
C ALA A 35 -20.93 -16.19 5.82
N LEU A 36 -20.41 -14.96 5.69
CA LEU A 36 -20.65 -14.13 4.50
C LEU A 36 -19.38 -14.01 3.66
N LYS A 37 -19.34 -14.75 2.55
CA LYS A 37 -18.45 -14.43 1.43
C LYS A 37 -18.95 -13.12 0.83
N TYR A 38 -18.36 -12.00 1.22
CA TYR A 38 -18.59 -10.73 0.55
C TYR A 38 -18.15 -10.85 -0.91
N PRO A 39 -18.87 -10.24 -1.87
CA PRO A 39 -18.36 -10.05 -3.21
C PRO A 39 -16.96 -9.40 -3.16
N PRO A 40 -16.03 -9.78 -4.05
CA PRO A 40 -14.68 -9.21 -4.07
C PRO A 40 -14.66 -7.68 -4.14
N ALA A 41 -15.62 -7.08 -4.86
CA ALA A 41 -15.77 -5.63 -4.97
C ALA A 41 -16.12 -4.95 -3.63
N GLU A 42 -16.96 -5.57 -2.80
CA GLU A 42 -17.32 -5.02 -1.48
C GLU A 42 -16.15 -5.11 -0.50
N SER A 43 -15.39 -6.20 -0.57
CA SER A 43 -14.14 -6.36 0.19
C SER A 43 -13.11 -5.31 -0.23
N LEU A 44 -12.97 -5.06 -1.54
CA LEU A 44 -12.09 -4.02 -2.06
C LEU A 44 -12.54 -2.61 -1.62
N ALA A 45 -13.84 -2.31 -1.65
CA ALA A 45 -14.35 -1.02 -1.20
C ALA A 45 -14.08 -0.79 0.30
N ALA A 46 -14.27 -1.81 1.13
CA ALA A 46 -13.89 -1.79 2.55
C ALA A 46 -12.38 -1.57 2.75
N PHE A 47 -11.57 -2.20 1.90
CA PHE A 47 -10.11 -2.08 1.90
C PHE A 47 -9.67 -0.64 1.55
N GLN A 48 -10.23 -0.08 0.48
CA GLN A 48 -9.98 1.30 0.05
C GLN A 48 -10.49 2.34 1.06
N ALA A 49 -11.63 2.08 1.71
CA ALA A 49 -12.12 2.93 2.80
C ALA A 49 -11.14 2.96 3.99
N THR A 50 -10.54 1.82 4.31
CA THR A 50 -9.50 1.74 5.37
C THR A 50 -8.26 2.53 4.98
N LEU A 51 -7.85 2.50 3.71
CA LEU A 51 -6.77 3.34 3.21
C LEU A 51 -7.09 4.83 3.35
N LEU A 52 -8.27 5.28 2.90
CA LEU A 52 -8.70 6.68 3.03
C LEU A 52 -8.68 7.13 4.49
N TYR A 53 -9.22 6.33 5.40
CA TYR A 53 -9.17 6.63 6.83
C TYR A 53 -7.75 6.74 7.36
N SER A 54 -6.87 5.83 6.94
CA SER A 54 -5.48 5.80 7.37
C SER A 54 -4.74 7.06 6.91
N ILE A 55 -4.93 7.47 5.65
CA ILE A 55 -4.41 8.74 5.12
C ILE A 55 -4.89 9.92 5.98
N MET A 56 -6.20 10.00 6.24
CA MET A 56 -6.79 11.08 7.04
C MET A 56 -6.17 11.14 8.45
N ARG A 57 -6.02 9.99 9.11
CA ARG A 57 -5.41 9.89 10.44
C ARG A 57 -3.94 10.28 10.47
N THR A 58 -3.17 9.84 9.48
CA THR A 58 -1.74 10.14 9.36
C THR A 58 -1.51 11.63 9.13
N ILE A 59 -2.30 12.25 8.25
CA ILE A 59 -2.24 13.70 7.98
C ILE A 59 -2.66 14.49 9.22
N CYS A 60 -3.70 14.07 9.95
CA CYS A 60 -4.17 14.75 11.15
C CYS A 60 -3.31 14.52 12.40
N ALA A 61 -2.13 13.89 12.27
CA ALA A 61 -1.15 13.65 13.33
C ALA A 61 -1.69 12.92 14.58
N SER A 62 -2.81 12.19 14.46
CA SER A 62 -3.49 11.54 15.58
C SER A 62 -3.23 10.03 15.68
N ALA A 63 -2.25 9.51 14.93
CA ALA A 63 -1.99 8.08 14.84
C ALA A 63 -0.53 7.72 15.11
N SER A 64 -0.34 6.77 16.02
CA SER A 64 0.93 6.09 16.24
C SER A 64 1.16 4.94 15.25
N SER A 65 0.09 4.38 14.67
CA SER A 65 0.14 3.34 13.63
C SER A 65 -1.12 3.33 12.75
N VAL A 66 -1.00 2.68 11.59
CA VAL A 66 -2.11 2.42 10.67
C VAL A 66 -2.83 1.12 11.09
N ALA A 67 -4.15 1.06 10.91
CA ALA A 67 -4.90 -0.16 11.20
C ALA A 67 -4.53 -1.24 10.17
N MET A 68 -3.90 -2.32 10.64
CA MET A 68 -3.54 -3.45 9.79
C MET A 68 -4.78 -4.29 9.46
N ILE A 69 -4.86 -4.76 8.22
CA ILE A 69 -5.98 -5.57 7.72
C ILE A 69 -5.64 -7.05 7.85
N ASP A 70 -6.67 -7.89 7.96
CA ASP A 70 -6.53 -9.34 8.08
C ASP A 70 -5.72 -9.92 6.92
N GLU A 71 -4.63 -10.59 7.28
CA GLU A 71 -3.62 -11.20 6.41
C GLU A 71 -4.21 -12.12 5.34
N LYS A 72 -5.36 -12.74 5.60
CA LYS A 72 -6.04 -13.63 4.65
C LYS A 72 -6.68 -12.91 3.46
N ALA A 73 -6.95 -11.61 3.59
CA ALA A 73 -7.52 -10.81 2.50
C ALA A 73 -6.48 -10.44 1.42
N VAL A 74 -5.17 -10.58 1.72
CA VAL A 74 -4.06 -10.16 0.85
C VAL A 74 -3.33 -11.35 0.22
N ARG A 75 -4.01 -12.49 0.00
CA ARG A 75 -3.47 -13.54 -0.88
C ARG A 75 -3.72 -13.14 -2.31
N ILE A 76 -2.75 -12.43 -2.88
CA ILE A 76 -2.86 -11.91 -4.24
C ILE A 76 -2.39 -12.98 -5.21
N PHE A 77 -3.31 -13.46 -6.03
CA PHE A 77 -3.01 -14.42 -7.10
C PHE A 77 -2.60 -13.66 -8.37
N GLN A 78 -1.79 -14.31 -9.22
CA GLN A 78 -1.67 -13.87 -10.61
C GLN A 78 -2.89 -14.39 -11.36
N CYS A 79 -3.76 -13.49 -11.79
CA CYS A 79 -4.91 -13.84 -12.61
C CYS A 79 -4.71 -13.36 -14.05
N ASN A 80 -4.98 -14.25 -15.00
CA ASN A 80 -4.86 -13.98 -16.43
C ASN A 80 -6.18 -13.46 -17.04
N GLU A 81 -7.20 -13.23 -16.21
CA GLU A 81 -8.48 -12.67 -16.61
C GLU A 81 -8.56 -11.21 -16.16
N TRP A 82 -8.69 -10.28 -17.10
CA TRP A 82 -8.64 -8.84 -16.84
C TRP A 82 -9.54 -8.38 -15.68
N GLY A 83 -10.79 -8.83 -15.65
CA GLY A 83 -11.74 -8.42 -14.60
C GLY A 83 -11.33 -8.84 -13.19
N LYS A 84 -10.73 -10.03 -13.04
CA LYS A 84 -10.18 -10.50 -11.76
C LYS A 84 -8.84 -9.84 -11.44
N TRP A 85 -8.01 -9.68 -12.46
CA TRP A 85 -6.72 -9.02 -12.36
C TRP A 85 -6.85 -7.57 -11.84
N ILE A 86 -7.84 -6.80 -12.32
CA ILE A 86 -8.08 -5.43 -11.83
C ILE A 86 -8.30 -5.43 -10.32
N ILE A 87 -9.09 -6.38 -9.81
CA ILE A 87 -9.39 -6.49 -8.39
C ILE A 87 -8.12 -6.85 -7.62
N ASP A 88 -7.37 -7.84 -8.11
CA ASP A 88 -6.12 -8.28 -7.48
C ASP A 88 -5.06 -7.17 -7.45
N GLU A 89 -4.89 -6.42 -8.54
CA GLU A 89 -3.99 -5.27 -8.62
C GLU A 89 -4.45 -4.10 -7.74
N SER A 90 -5.77 -3.86 -7.66
CA SER A 90 -6.32 -2.85 -6.76
C SER A 90 -6.05 -3.16 -5.29
N VAL A 91 -6.21 -4.44 -4.90
CA VAL A 91 -5.85 -4.92 -3.55
C VAL A 91 -4.34 -4.78 -3.34
N ARG A 92 -3.51 -5.20 -4.32
CA ARG A 92 -2.05 -5.06 -4.24
C ARG A 92 -1.60 -3.62 -4.00
N ARG A 93 -2.07 -2.69 -4.83
CA ARG A 93 -1.75 -1.26 -4.71
C ARG A 93 -2.21 -0.68 -3.37
N THR A 94 -3.43 -1.00 -2.96
CA THR A 94 -3.99 -0.51 -1.69
C THR A 94 -3.19 -1.04 -0.49
N PHE A 95 -2.82 -2.32 -0.50
CA PHE A 95 -2.02 -2.95 0.56
C PHE A 95 -0.64 -2.28 0.67
N VAL A 96 0.03 -2.11 -0.46
CA VAL A 96 1.36 -1.52 -0.50
C VAL A 96 1.34 -0.06 -0.01
N ILE A 97 0.29 0.71 -0.33
CA ILE A 97 0.15 2.09 0.18
C ILE A 97 -0.12 2.09 1.69
N LEU A 98 -0.96 1.19 2.20
CA LEU A 98 -1.22 1.07 3.64
C LEU A 98 0.07 0.79 4.42
N GLU A 99 0.90 -0.12 3.91
CA GLU A 99 2.20 -0.44 4.49
C GLU A 99 3.16 0.75 4.39
N ALA A 100 3.20 1.46 3.26
CA ALA A 100 3.99 2.69 3.10
C ALA A 100 3.60 3.77 4.11
N LEU A 101 2.30 3.92 4.39
CA LEU A 101 1.80 4.83 5.42
C LEU A 101 2.15 4.37 6.83
N ASP A 102 2.08 3.06 7.13
CA ASP A 102 2.48 2.55 8.44
C ASP A 102 3.97 2.76 8.71
N MET A 103 4.82 2.47 7.71
CA MET A 103 6.24 2.76 7.73
C MET A 103 6.51 4.24 8.06
N LEU A 104 5.81 5.15 7.38
CA LEU A 104 5.95 6.59 7.62
C LEU A 104 5.49 6.99 9.03
N CYS A 105 4.34 6.48 9.48
CA CYS A 105 3.82 6.71 10.83
C CYS A 105 4.81 6.24 11.89
N ARG A 106 5.35 5.04 11.75
CA ARG A 106 6.33 4.49 12.69
C ARG A 106 7.62 5.27 12.71
N ALA A 107 8.16 5.60 11.53
CA ALA A 107 9.35 6.45 11.40
C ALA A 107 9.16 7.80 12.09
N ARG A 108 8.02 8.47 11.87
CA ARG A 108 7.66 9.74 12.52
C ARG A 108 7.59 9.63 14.04
N ASN A 109 7.08 8.51 14.55
CA ASN A 109 6.90 8.26 15.97
C ASN A 109 8.11 7.56 16.64
N LYS A 110 9.20 7.33 15.90
CA LYS A 110 10.37 6.56 16.37
C LYS A 110 10.01 5.18 16.93
N LEU A 111 9.06 4.51 16.27
CA LEU A 111 8.66 3.16 16.62
C LEU A 111 9.51 2.13 15.87
N PRO A 112 9.76 0.96 16.47
CA PRO A 112 10.58 -0.08 15.85
C PRO A 112 9.96 -0.58 14.54
N PRO A 113 10.81 -1.04 13.61
CA PRO A 113 10.34 -1.55 12.36
C PRO A 113 9.62 -2.89 12.55
N VAL A 114 8.31 -2.90 12.32
CA VAL A 114 7.49 -4.09 12.19
C VAL A 114 6.88 -4.09 10.80
N PHE A 115 7.21 -5.10 10.01
CA PHE A 115 6.51 -5.37 8.75
C PHE A 115 5.46 -6.44 9.00
N CYS A 116 4.35 -6.39 8.27
CA CYS A 116 3.50 -7.57 8.12
C CYS A 116 4.36 -8.74 7.60
N ALA A 117 4.13 -9.95 8.12
CA ALA A 117 4.89 -11.15 7.74
C ALA A 117 4.89 -11.40 6.22
N TYR A 118 3.83 -10.99 5.51
CA TYR A 118 3.67 -11.15 4.07
C TYR A 118 4.18 -9.97 3.26
N PHE A 119 4.55 -8.86 3.90
CA PHE A 119 4.95 -7.64 3.21
C PHE A 119 6.08 -7.93 2.22
N GLY A 120 7.17 -8.55 2.69
CA GLY A 120 8.33 -8.87 1.86
C GLY A 120 8.03 -9.78 0.66
N ASP A 121 7.05 -10.68 0.79
CA ASP A 121 6.66 -11.59 -0.29
C ASP A 121 5.57 -11.02 -1.20
N SER A 122 5.00 -9.87 -0.88
CA SER A 122 4.03 -9.21 -1.75
C SER A 122 4.68 -8.84 -3.10
N ILE A 123 3.96 -9.14 -4.18
CA ILE A 123 4.37 -8.83 -5.55
C ILE A 123 4.34 -7.31 -5.73
N LEU A 124 5.34 -6.76 -6.44
CA LEU A 124 5.33 -5.33 -6.74
C LEU A 124 4.16 -4.96 -7.67
N PRO A 125 3.54 -3.78 -7.50
CA PRO A 125 2.53 -3.27 -8.41
C PRO A 125 2.98 -3.26 -9.86
N CYS A 126 2.04 -3.43 -10.78
CA CYS A 126 2.32 -3.41 -12.21
C CYS A 126 2.75 -2.00 -12.69
N PRO A 127 3.36 -1.89 -13.88
CA PRO A 127 3.60 -0.61 -14.53
C PRO A 127 2.34 0.25 -14.70
N GLU A 128 2.53 1.55 -14.76
CA GLU A 128 1.46 2.53 -14.90
C GLU A 128 0.65 2.35 -16.18
N ASN A 129 1.31 2.07 -17.31
CA ASN A 129 0.61 1.82 -18.57
C ASN A 129 -0.35 0.62 -18.46
N VAL A 130 0.10 -0.49 -17.87
CA VAL A 130 -0.72 -1.70 -17.65
C VAL A 130 -1.91 -1.40 -16.73
N TRP A 131 -1.69 -0.59 -15.69
CA TRP A 131 -2.76 -0.16 -14.77
C TRP A 131 -3.78 0.77 -15.43
N GLN A 132 -3.32 1.66 -16.29
CA GLN A 132 -4.17 2.63 -17.00
C GLN A 132 -4.90 2.04 -18.21
N ALA A 133 -4.72 0.75 -18.51
CA ALA A 133 -5.45 0.07 -19.56
C ALA A 133 -6.97 0.18 -19.34
N SER A 134 -7.65 0.84 -20.27
CA SER A 134 -9.09 1.10 -20.18
C SER A 134 -9.94 -0.05 -20.72
N THR A 135 -9.33 -0.99 -21.45
CA THR A 135 -10.00 -2.16 -22.02
C THR A 135 -9.20 -3.44 -21.79
N ALA A 136 -9.88 -4.59 -21.88
CA ALA A 136 -9.24 -5.90 -21.76
C ALA A 136 -8.16 -6.11 -22.83
N GLU A 137 -8.38 -5.63 -24.05
CA GLU A 137 -7.46 -5.79 -25.18
C GLU A 137 -6.19 -4.96 -24.98
N GLN A 138 -6.34 -3.70 -24.53
CA GLN A 138 -5.22 -2.85 -24.16
C GLN A 138 -4.40 -3.50 -23.04
N TRP A 139 -5.10 -4.01 -22.02
CA TRP A 139 -4.48 -4.70 -20.91
C TRP A 139 -3.72 -5.94 -21.37
N THR A 140 -4.31 -6.82 -22.18
CA THR A 140 -3.64 -8.04 -22.65
C THR A 140 -2.37 -7.72 -23.45
N SER A 141 -2.42 -6.71 -24.32
CA SER A 141 -1.25 -6.28 -25.08
C SER A 141 -0.12 -5.77 -24.19
N GLN A 142 -0.44 -4.92 -23.22
CA GLN A 142 0.55 -4.30 -22.33
C GLN A 142 1.06 -5.28 -21.26
N TYR A 143 0.16 -6.08 -20.67
CA TYR A 143 0.47 -7.10 -19.67
C TYR A 143 1.35 -8.20 -20.24
N GLY A 144 1.06 -8.69 -21.45
CA GLY A 144 1.91 -9.67 -22.12
C GLY A 144 3.31 -9.14 -22.41
N THR A 145 3.42 -7.85 -22.79
CA THR A 145 4.72 -7.19 -22.95
C THR A 145 5.46 -7.11 -21.62
N TRP A 146 4.77 -6.74 -20.53
CA TRP A 146 5.34 -6.66 -19.19
C TRP A 146 5.82 -8.00 -18.63
N GLU A 147 5.03 -9.06 -18.79
CA GLU A 147 5.37 -10.40 -18.31
C GLU A 147 6.65 -10.94 -18.97
N VAL A 148 6.78 -10.73 -20.29
CA VAL A 148 8.00 -11.06 -21.04
C VAL A 148 9.17 -10.17 -20.61
N TYR A 149 8.91 -8.92 -20.25
CA TYR A 149 9.92 -7.91 -19.97
C TYR A 149 10.51 -8.00 -18.54
N CYS A 150 9.72 -8.42 -17.56
CA CYS A 150 10.12 -8.37 -16.15
C CYS A 150 10.82 -9.64 -15.64
N GLY A 151 10.78 -10.74 -16.41
CA GLY A 151 11.41 -12.01 -16.02
C GLY A 151 10.82 -12.59 -14.73
N GLU A 152 11.65 -12.84 -13.72
CA GLU A 152 11.16 -13.29 -12.41
C GLU A 152 10.36 -12.21 -11.67
N VAL A 153 9.27 -12.63 -11.02
CA VAL A 153 8.39 -11.75 -10.25
C VAL A 153 9.16 -10.94 -9.20
N LEU A 154 9.12 -9.61 -9.32
CA LEU A 154 9.64 -8.70 -8.32
C LEU A 154 8.69 -8.63 -7.11
N ARG A 155 9.28 -8.56 -5.91
CA ARG A 155 8.58 -8.52 -4.63
C ARG A 155 9.13 -7.39 -3.76
N MET A 156 8.35 -6.97 -2.77
CA MET A 156 8.74 -5.90 -1.84
C MET A 156 10.09 -6.15 -1.16
N LYS A 157 10.44 -7.40 -0.84
CA LYS A 157 11.76 -7.74 -0.26
C LYS A 157 12.92 -7.31 -1.14
N HIS A 158 12.77 -7.32 -2.47
CA HIS A 158 13.82 -6.87 -3.38
C HIS A 158 14.04 -5.35 -3.24
N ILE A 159 12.98 -4.56 -3.02
CA ILE A 159 13.12 -3.11 -2.73
C ILE A 159 13.88 -2.91 -1.41
N LEU A 160 13.52 -3.66 -0.36
CA LEU A 160 14.20 -3.57 0.94
C LEU A 160 15.68 -3.92 0.84
N GLN A 161 16.01 -5.01 0.13
CA GLN A 161 17.40 -5.42 -0.15
C GLN A 161 18.13 -4.36 -0.96
N TRP A 162 17.49 -3.77 -1.97
CA TRP A 162 18.10 -2.73 -2.79
C TRP A 162 18.45 -1.49 -1.97
N ILE A 163 17.55 -1.05 -1.08
CA ILE A 163 17.78 0.09 -0.18
C ILE A 163 18.95 -0.18 0.78
N LYS A 164 19.12 -1.42 1.24
CA LYS A 164 20.22 -1.83 2.12
C LYS A 164 21.55 -2.06 1.38
N GLY A 165 21.56 -2.04 0.05
CA GLY A 165 22.74 -2.41 -0.74
C GLY A 165 23.03 -3.91 -0.75
N GLU A 166 22.03 -4.74 -0.43
CA GLU A 166 22.12 -6.20 -0.31
C GLU A 166 21.53 -6.94 -1.53
N ILE A 167 21.09 -6.20 -2.55
CA ILE A 167 20.51 -6.82 -3.75
C ILE A 167 21.58 -7.49 -4.61
N SER A 168 21.19 -8.60 -5.25
CA SER A 168 22.02 -9.32 -6.20
C SER A 168 21.16 -9.86 -7.34
N GLY A 169 21.51 -9.50 -8.58
CA GLY A 169 20.96 -10.08 -9.82
C GLY A 169 19.59 -9.55 -10.25
N LYS A 170 19.03 -8.54 -9.56
CA LYS A 170 17.71 -7.94 -9.85
C LYS A 170 17.74 -6.40 -9.94
N GLU A 171 18.92 -5.81 -9.90
CA GLU A 171 19.14 -4.36 -9.90
C GLU A 171 18.51 -3.72 -11.12
N GLN A 172 18.84 -4.23 -12.32
CA GLN A 172 18.33 -3.69 -13.56
C GLN A 172 16.80 -3.83 -13.67
N GLN A 173 16.25 -4.95 -13.21
CA GLN A 173 14.80 -5.17 -13.18
C GLN A 173 14.10 -4.18 -12.24
N LEU A 174 14.67 -3.92 -11.06
CA LEU A 174 14.13 -2.92 -10.14
C LEU A 174 14.24 -1.50 -10.67
N VAL A 175 15.36 -1.14 -11.31
CA VAL A 175 15.53 0.17 -11.95
C VAL A 175 14.44 0.37 -13.00
N THR A 176 14.21 -0.62 -13.85
CA THR A 176 13.16 -0.49 -14.88
C THR A 176 11.76 -0.51 -14.28
N TRP A 177 11.49 -1.36 -13.29
CA TRP A 177 10.22 -1.32 -12.57
C TRP A 177 9.97 0.07 -11.98
N PHE A 178 10.97 0.67 -11.34
CA PHE A 178 10.87 1.99 -10.74
C PHE A 178 10.57 3.09 -11.77
N GLN A 179 11.12 2.97 -12.98
CA GLN A 179 10.84 3.89 -14.09
C GLN A 179 9.44 3.74 -14.69
N THR A 180 8.81 2.58 -14.52
CA THR A 180 7.56 2.24 -15.22
C THR A 180 6.33 2.22 -14.31
N VAL A 181 6.49 2.08 -12.99
CA VAL A 181 5.37 2.04 -12.02
C VAL A 181 4.76 3.41 -11.69
N GLY A 182 5.40 4.50 -12.14
CA GLY A 182 4.95 5.88 -11.91
C GLY A 182 5.15 6.35 -10.46
N ASP A 183 4.35 7.32 -10.03
CA ASP A 183 4.45 7.96 -8.71
C ASP A 183 4.34 6.98 -7.53
N LEU A 184 3.62 5.87 -7.73
CA LEU A 184 3.48 4.83 -6.71
C LEU A 184 4.84 4.24 -6.29
N GLY A 185 5.76 4.03 -7.25
CA GLY A 185 7.10 3.54 -6.95
C GLY A 185 7.89 4.50 -6.09
N VAL A 186 7.78 5.80 -6.37
CA VAL A 186 8.45 6.87 -5.60
C VAL A 186 7.97 6.85 -4.15
N ILE A 187 6.66 6.79 -3.93
CA ILE A 187 6.07 6.73 -2.58
C ILE A 187 6.60 5.51 -1.81
N ILE A 188 6.55 4.33 -2.43
CA ILE A 188 7.03 3.08 -1.82
C ILE A 188 8.49 3.20 -1.41
N PHE A 189 9.33 3.65 -2.33
CA PHE A 189 10.78 3.75 -2.11
C PHE A 189 11.12 4.74 -1.01
N ILE A 190 10.50 5.93 -1.02
CA ILE A 190 10.73 6.95 0.01
C ILE A 190 10.31 6.45 1.39
N CYS A 191 9.11 5.85 1.50
CA CYS A 191 8.62 5.30 2.76
C CYS A 191 9.54 4.20 3.30
N ALA A 192 9.90 3.22 2.46
CA ALA A 192 10.77 2.12 2.86
C ALA A 192 12.17 2.61 3.26
N ARG A 193 12.74 3.56 2.51
CA ARG A 193 14.05 4.14 2.81
C ARG A 193 14.04 4.93 4.13
N THR A 194 13.01 5.75 4.34
CA THR A 194 12.86 6.53 5.58
C THR A 194 12.77 5.61 6.78
N TYR A 195 11.97 4.55 6.66
CA TYR A 195 11.78 3.57 7.72
C TYR A 195 13.06 2.80 8.08
N ILE A 196 13.81 2.36 7.09
CA ILE A 196 15.11 1.69 7.30
C ILE A 196 16.11 2.65 7.93
N ALA A 197 16.18 3.90 7.47
CA ALA A 197 17.11 4.90 8.02
C ALA A 197 16.82 5.20 9.50
N THR A 198 15.54 5.31 9.89
CA THR A 198 15.17 5.52 11.29
C THR A 198 15.43 4.31 12.18
N ALA A 199 15.41 3.10 11.62
CA ALA A 199 15.74 1.88 12.36
C ALA A 199 17.26 1.71 12.58
N GLY A 200 18.08 2.22 11.67
CA GLY A 200 19.55 2.16 11.77
C GLY A 200 20.18 3.26 12.64
N SER A 201 19.40 4.26 13.07
CA SER A 201 19.89 5.37 13.92
C SER A 201 19.88 5.10 15.42
N GLU A 202 19.52 3.88 15.86
CA GLU A 202 19.69 3.46 17.25
C GLU A 202 21.11 2.90 17.46
N ASP A 203 22.11 3.80 17.53
CA ASP A 203 23.37 3.50 18.21
C ASP A 203 23.17 3.74 19.71
N PRO A 204 23.31 2.73 20.59
CA PRO A 204 23.20 2.93 22.02
C PRO A 204 24.45 3.67 22.51
N THR A 205 24.27 4.90 22.96
CA THR A 205 25.23 5.59 23.84
C THR A 205 24.82 5.41 25.29
#